data_AF-A0A2I0PCQ9-F1
#
_entry.id   AF-A0A2I0PCQ9-F1
#
_cell.length_a   1.000
_cell.length_b   1.000
_cell.length_c   1.000
_cell.angle_alpha   90.00
_cell.angle_beta   90.00
_cell.angle_gamma   90.00
#
_symmetry.space_group_name_H-M   'P 1'
#
loop_
_entity.id
_entity.type
_entity.pdbx_description
1 polymer ?
#
loop_
_entity_poly.entity_id
_entity_poly.type
_entity_poly.pdbx_seq_one_letter_code
_entity_poly.pdbx_strand_id
1 'polypeptide(L)' 'MAKKPKCEFCDKDAIGIQSLGSCVSSVCRDHADSSLLALKPGEKQAYEYCYLERFDTADQ' A
#
# COMPACT_ATOMS: atom_id res chain seq x y z
N MET A 1 2.64 14.92 12.37
CA MET A 1 2.22 13.58 12.86
C MET A 1 1.30 12.96 11.83
N ALA A 2 1.84 12.53 10.69
CA ALA A 2 1.05 11.79 9.72
C ALA A 2 0.82 10.39 10.30
N LYS A 3 -0.41 10.11 10.72
CA LYS A 3 -0.77 8.79 11.23
C LYS A 3 -0.54 7.81 10.08
N LYS A 4 0.37 6.85 10.25
CA LYS A 4 0.57 5.80 9.26
C LYS A 4 -0.79 5.12 9.02
N PRO A 5 -1.25 5.00 7.76
CA PRO A 5 -2.48 4.32 7.47
C PRO A 5 -2.40 2.89 8.01
N LYS A 6 -3.53 2.39 8.52
CA LYS A 6 -3.64 1.02 9.02
C LYS A 6 -4.20 0.11 7.95
N CYS A 7 -3.85 -1.15 8.03
CA CYS A 7 -4.40 -2.17 7.17
C CYS A 7 -5.88 -2.36 7.49
N GLU A 8 -6.73 -2.24 6.47
CA GLU A 8 -8.19 -2.37 6.66
C GLU A 8 -8.64 -3.78 7.05
N PHE A 9 -7.77 -4.78 6.91
CA PHE A 9 -8.06 -6.17 7.20
C PHE A 9 -7.64 -6.61 8.61
N CYS A 10 -6.60 -5.99 9.18
CA CYS A 10 -6.02 -6.47 10.45
C CYS A 10 -5.45 -5.37 11.36
N ASP A 11 -5.70 -4.10 11.06
CA ASP A 11 -5.32 -2.94 11.89
C ASP A 11 -3.82 -2.75 12.17
N LYS A 12 -2.96 -3.54 11.51
CA LYS A 12 -1.50 -3.39 11.50
C LYS A 12 -1.08 -2.19 10.67
N ASP A 13 0.16 -1.75 10.82
CA ASP A 13 0.73 -0.71 9.95
C ASP A 13 0.64 -1.12 8.47
N ALA A 14 -0.04 -0.29 7.67
CA ALA A 14 -0.07 -0.49 6.24
C ALA A 14 1.31 -0.15 5.67
N ILE A 15 1.76 -0.98 4.73
CA ILE A 15 3.01 -0.75 4.00
C ILE A 15 2.77 -0.03 2.67
N GLY A 16 1.51 0.06 2.25
CA GLY A 16 1.10 0.66 1.01
C GLY A 16 -0.41 0.65 0.84
N ILE A 17 -0.85 1.13 -0.31
CA ILE A 17 -2.23 1.12 -0.78
C ILE A 17 -2.32 0.38 -2.10
N GLN A 18 -3.43 -0.34 -2.26
CA GLN A 18 -3.77 -1.04 -3.48
C GLN A 18 -5.17 -0.61 -3.90
N SER A 19 -5.30 -0.10 -5.13
CA SER A 19 -6.58 0.06 -5.79
C SER A 19 -6.78 -1.02 -6.82
N LEU A 20 -7.95 -1.65 -6.76
CA LEU A 20 -8.45 -2.60 -7.73
C LEU A 20 -9.73 -2.00 -8.33
N GLY A 21 -9.59 -1.35 -9.49
CA GLY A 21 -10.67 -0.59 -10.12
C GLY A 21 -11.07 0.64 -9.31
N SER A 22 -12.30 0.62 -8.79
CA SER A 22 -12.89 1.76 -8.05
C SER A 22 -12.64 1.73 -6.55
N CYS A 23 -12.15 0.62 -5.99
CA CYS A 23 -11.89 0.48 -4.56
C CYS A 23 -10.40 0.66 -4.29
N VAL A 24 -10.06 1.52 -3.32
CA VAL A 24 -8.71 1.69 -2.78
C VAL A 24 -8.68 1.20 -1.34
N SER A 25 -7.68 0.38 -1.01
CA SER A 25 -7.52 -0.16 0.33
C SER A 25 -6.07 -0.11 0.80
N SER A 26 -5.88 0.23 2.06
CA SER A 26 -4.56 0.19 2.71
C SER A 26 -4.28 -1.21 3.26
N VAL A 27 -3.09 -1.73 2.95
CA VAL A 27 -2.71 -3.11 3.22
C VAL A 27 -1.37 -3.20 3.93
N CYS A 28 -1.24 -4.12 4.88
CA CYS A 28 0.04 -4.45 5.52
C CYS A 28 0.78 -5.52 4.71
N ARG A 29 2.02 -5.83 5.08
CA ARG A 29 2.88 -6.82 4.38
C ARG A 29 2.24 -8.20 4.20
N ASP A 30 1.33 -8.56 5.09
CA ASP A 30 0.65 -9.87 5.10
C ASP A 30 -0.55 -9.90 4.14
N HIS A 31 -1.26 -8.77 4.00
CA HIS A 31 -2.42 -8.62 3.11
C HIS A 31 -2.07 -7.98 1.76
N ALA A 32 -0.86 -7.43 1.62
CA ALA A 32 -0.40 -6.82 0.40
C ALA A 32 -0.17 -7.88 -0.68
N ASP A 33 -0.61 -7.57 -1.90
CA ASP A 33 -0.31 -8.40 -3.05
C ASP A 33 1.19 -8.47 -3.30
N SER A 34 1.65 -9.60 -3.87
CA SER A 34 3.06 -9.82 -4.21
C SER A 34 3.62 -8.70 -5.09
N SER A 35 2.77 -8.10 -5.92
CA SER A 35 3.11 -6.96 -6.76
C SER A 35 3.51 -5.73 -5.94
N LEU A 36 2.77 -5.41 -4.87
CA LEU A 36 3.12 -4.30 -3.97
C LEU A 36 4.35 -4.64 -3.11
N LEU A 37 4.51 -5.92 -2.75
CA LEU A 37 5.69 -6.41 -2.04
C LEU A 37 6.97 -6.35 -2.87
N ALA A 38 6.86 -6.40 -4.20
CA ALA A 38 7.97 -6.25 -5.13
C ALA A 38 8.38 -4.79 -5.36
N LEU A 39 7.49 -3.83 -5.09
CA LEU A 39 7.79 -2.39 -5.18
C LEU A 39 8.77 -1.97 -4.09
N LYS A 40 9.61 -0.99 -4.43
CA LYS A 40 10.48 -0.33 -3.46
C LYS A 40 9.67 0.61 -2.55
N PRO A 41 10.12 0.88 -1.32
CA PRO A 41 9.50 1.91 -0.47
C PRO A 41 9.53 3.26 -1.20
N GLY A 42 8.38 3.95 -1.25
CA GLY A 42 8.19 5.20 -2.00
C GLY A 42 7.88 5.02 -3.49
N GLU A 43 7.85 3.78 -3.98
CA GLU A 43 7.55 3.48 -5.37
C GLU A 43 6.06 3.29 -5.59
N LYS A 44 5.58 3.78 -6.72
CA LYS A 44 4.19 3.65 -7.16
C LYS A 44 4.12 3.07 -8.56
N GLN A 45 3.18 2.17 -8.76
CA GLN A 45 2.94 1.46 -9.99
C GLN A 45 1.46 1.52 -10.32
N ALA A 46 1.15 2.26 -11.37
CA ALA A 46 -0.19 2.37 -11.92
C ALA A 46 -0.30 1.48 -13.15
N TYR A 47 -1.36 0.69 -13.18
CA TYR A 47 -1.84 -0.07 -14.32
C TYR A 47 -3.15 0.56 -14.82
N GLU A 48 -3.63 0.16 -16.00
CA GLU A 48 -4.87 0.69 -16.58
C GLU A 48 -6.08 0.64 -15.63
N TYR A 49 -6.17 -0.38 -14.77
CA TYR A 49 -7.28 -0.55 -13.82
C TYR A 49 -6.85 -0.80 -12.38
N CYS A 50 -5.55 -0.81 -12.10
CA CYS A 50 -5.04 -1.09 -10.75
C CYS A 50 -3.99 -0.06 -10.36
N TYR A 51 -3.98 0.36 -9.10
CA TYR A 51 -2.96 1.27 -8.59
C TYR A 51 -2.29 0.63 -7.39
N LEU A 52 -0.97 0.62 -7.35
CA LEU A 52 -0.19 0.12 -6.23
C LEU A 52 0.77 1.21 -5.81
N GLU A 53 0.76 1.59 -4.54
CA GLU A 53 1.75 2.53 -4.01
C GLU A 53 2.29 2.00 -2.69
N ARG A 54 3.61 1.89 -2.61
CA ARG A 54 4.28 1.49 -1.39
C ARG A 54 4.72 2.72 -0.63
N PHE A 55 4.30 2.81 0.63
CA PHE A 55 4.69 3.91 1.47
C PHE A 55 6.19 3.90 1.69
N ASP A 56 6.79 5.07 1.57
CA ASP A 56 8.18 5.24 1.92
C ASP A 56 8.33 5.08 3.43
N THR A 57 9.28 4.23 3.84
CA THR A 57 9.55 4.01 5.27
C THR A 57 10.43 5.12 5.84
N ALA A 58 10.97 6.02 4.98
CA ALA A 58 11.95 7.03 5.33
C ALA A 58 11.39 8.46 5.48
N ASP A 59 10.09 8.71 5.33
CA ASP A 59 9.49 9.97 5.82
C ASP A 59 9.21 9.85 7.33
N GLN A 60 10.26 10.12 8.11
CA GLN A 60 10.21 10.51 9.52
C GLN A 60 10.85 11.89 9.69
#